data_AF-A0A7X3TAR0-F1
#
_entry.id   AF-A0A7X3TAR0-F1
#
_cell.length_a   1.000
_cell.length_b   1.000
_cell.length_c   1.000
_cell.angle_alpha   90.00
_cell.angle_beta   90.00
_cell.angle_gamma   90.00
#
_symmetry.space_group_name_H-M   'P 1'
#
loop_
_entity.id
_entity.type
_entity.pdbx_description
1 polymer ?
#
loop_
_entity_poly.entity_id
_entity_poly.type
_entity_poly.pdbx_seq_one_letter_code
_entity_poly.pdbx_strand_id
1 'polypeptide(L)'
;MGTIVIAEIPAIGVPAQQVQQRDPRPIQLNDPRFEETYTASVKRTSTGWSGRIPDVPEVKMCEGITQQALLEALADSLHEILKARSAAWDKQIEADIKAGKLDALRDEILEDIQAGRLTDL
;
A
#
# COMPACT_ATOMS: atom_id res chain seq x y z
N MET A 1 -8.12 13.50 13.26
CA MET A 1 -7.96 13.33 11.80
C MET A 1 -6.48 13.15 11.55
N GLY A 2 -6.04 11.99 11.02
CA GLY A 2 -4.63 11.78 10.70
C GLY A 2 -4.34 12.49 9.37
N THR A 3 -3.38 13.41 9.38
CA THR A 3 -2.99 14.14 8.16
C THR A 3 -2.07 13.25 7.34
N ILE A 4 -2.45 12.96 6.10
CA ILE A 4 -1.63 12.20 5.15
C ILE A 4 -0.41 13.07 4.79
N VAL A 5 0.78 12.51 4.99
CA VAL A 5 2.04 13.22 4.70
C VAL A 5 2.45 12.91 3.27
N ILE A 6 2.56 13.95 2.46
CA ILE A 6 2.95 13.86 1.05
C ILE A 6 4.38 14.38 0.93
N ALA A 7 5.29 13.53 0.45
CA ALA A 7 6.68 13.90 0.21
C ALA A 7 7.08 13.58 -1.24
N GLU A 8 7.71 14.54 -1.92
CA GLU A 8 8.38 14.28 -3.19
C GLU A 8 9.70 13.54 -2.92
N ILE A 9 9.94 12.44 -3.65
CA ILE A 9 11.21 11.72 -3.54
C ILE A 9 12.29 12.55 -4.26
N PRO A 10 13.38 12.97 -3.58
CA PRO A 10 14.50 13.59 -4.28
C PRO A 10 15.14 12.52 -5.17
N ALA A 11 15.28 12.82 -6.46
CA ALA A 11 15.99 11.95 -7.40
C ALA A 11 17.44 11.77 -6.91
N ILE A 12 17.73 10.63 -6.30
CA ILE A 12 19.08 10.28 -5.86
C ILE A 12 19.94 10.10 -7.12
N GLY A 13 20.81 11.08 -7.38
CA GLY A 13 21.99 10.90 -8.24
C GLY A 13 21.82 11.07 -9.76
N VAL A 14 20.97 11.98 -10.25
CA VAL A 14 20.96 12.33 -11.68
C VAL A 14 21.43 13.78 -11.86
N PRO A 15 22.52 14.04 -12.62
CA PRO A 15 23.10 15.37 -12.76
C PRO A 15 22.12 16.34 -13.43
N ALA A 16 22.22 17.59 -13.00
CA ALA A 16 21.31 18.69 -13.26
C ALA A 16 21.33 19.20 -14.70
N GLN A 17 21.01 18.37 -15.71
CA GLN A 17 20.66 18.84 -17.06
C GLN A 17 19.76 17.81 -17.76
N GLN A 18 18.44 18.00 -17.69
CA GLN A 18 17.53 17.86 -18.84
C GLN A 18 16.09 18.18 -18.45
N VAL A 19 15.66 19.38 -18.84
CA VAL A 19 14.25 19.78 -18.87
C VAL A 19 13.60 19.01 -20.02
N GLN A 20 13.00 17.86 -19.72
CA GLN A 20 11.99 17.25 -20.58
C GLN A 20 11.01 16.46 -19.70
N GLN A 21 10.00 17.17 -19.17
CA GLN A 21 8.93 16.57 -18.37
C GLN A 21 8.09 15.62 -19.24
N ARG A 22 8.46 14.34 -19.31
CA ARG A 22 7.67 13.26 -19.92
C ARG A 22 7.59 11.98 -19.09
N ASP A 23 8.28 11.89 -17.95
CA ASP A 23 8.21 10.75 -17.06
C ASP A 23 7.26 10.98 -15.88
N PRO A 24 6.53 9.92 -15.45
CA PRO A 24 5.68 10.00 -14.26
C PRO A 24 6.54 10.29 -13.03
N ARG A 25 6.13 11.30 -12.25
CA ARG A 25 6.81 11.66 -11.01
C ARG A 25 6.37 10.71 -9.90
N PRO A 26 7.31 10.02 -9.22
CA PRO A 26 6.99 9.25 -8.03
C PRO A 26 6.78 10.20 -6.84
N ILE A 27 5.65 10.07 -6.17
CA ILE A 27 5.30 10.82 -4.96
C ILE A 27 5.01 9.80 -3.86
N GLN A 28 5.55 10.02 -2.67
CA GLN A 28 5.24 9.18 -1.52
C GLN A 28 3.95 9.65 -0.86
N LEU A 29 3.03 8.71 -0.68
CA LEU A 29 1.82 8.84 0.10
C LEU A 29 2.01 8.03 1.38
N ASN A 30 2.06 8.70 2.52
CA ASN A 30 2.13 8.05 3.81
C ASN A 30 0.76 8.13 4.50
N ASP A 31 0.12 6.97 4.71
CA ASP A 31 -1.09 6.89 5.53
C ASP A 31 -0.68 6.65 7.01
N PRO A 32 -0.81 7.65 7.90
CA PRO A 32 -0.38 7.53 9.29
C PRO A 32 -1.18 6.51 10.10
N ARG A 33 -2.30 5.98 9.57
CA ARG A 33 -3.09 4.93 10.23
C ARG A 33 -2.58 3.53 9.93
N PHE A 34 -1.90 3.35 8.81
CA PHE A 34 -1.34 2.07 8.40
C PHE A 34 0.19 2.03 8.50
N GLU A 35 0.84 3.16 8.81
CA GLU A 35 2.30 3.30 8.97
C GLU A 35 3.10 2.83 7.75
N GLU A 36 2.43 2.68 6.61
CA GLU A 36 3.00 2.24 5.34
C GLU A 36 3.12 3.41 4.37
N THR A 37 4.24 3.45 3.67
CA THR A 37 4.52 4.45 2.64
C THR A 37 4.34 3.84 1.26
N TYR A 38 3.49 4.45 0.46
CA TYR A 38 3.16 3.99 -0.89
C TYR A 38 3.71 4.96 -1.93
N THR A 39 4.17 4.42 -3.07
CA THR A 39 4.68 5.24 -4.17
C THR A 39 3.59 5.46 -5.22
N ALA A 40 3.06 6.67 -5.31
CA ALA A 40 2.15 7.08 -6.37
C ALA A 40 2.94 7.57 -7.59
N SER A 41 2.62 7.04 -8.76
CA SER A 41 3.10 7.56 -10.04
C SER A 41 2.10 8.58 -10.58
N VAL A 42 2.47 9.86 -10.61
CA VAL A 42 1.63 10.93 -11.17
C VAL A 42 2.18 11.45 -12.49
N LYS A 43 1.30 11.74 -13.44
CA LYS A 43 1.65 12.35 -14.73
C LYS A 43 0.72 13.52 -15.02
N ARG A 44 1.29 14.60 -15.56
CA ARG A 44 0.52 15.75 -16.04
C ARG A 44 -0.12 15.41 -17.38
N THR A 45 -1.40 15.72 -17.53
CA THR A 45 -2.18 15.53 -18.77
C THR A 45 -2.52 16.89 -19.37
N SER A 46 -3.11 16.90 -20.57
CA SER A 46 -3.56 18.13 -21.24
C SER A 46 -4.69 18.85 -20.49
N THR A 47 -5.46 18.11 -19.70
CA THR A 47 -6.66 18.59 -18.98
C THR A 47 -6.43 18.72 -17.46
N GLY A 48 -5.29 18.26 -16.94
CA GLY A 48 -4.99 18.28 -15.51
C GLY A 48 -3.86 17.33 -15.14
N TRP A 49 -4.13 16.46 -14.17
CA TRP A 49 -3.22 15.49 -13.60
C TRP A 49 -3.90 14.13 -13.52
N SER A 50 -3.13 13.06 -13.74
CA SER A 50 -3.60 11.68 -13.52
C SER A 50 -2.54 10.91 -12.74
N GLY A 51 -2.97 9.99 -11.89
CA GLY A 51 -2.05 9.23 -11.07
C GLY A 51 -2.58 7.85 -10.69
N ARG A 52 -1.65 6.96 -10.34
CA ARG A 52 -1.93 5.60 -9.88
C ARG A 52 -0.90 5.16 -8.86
N ILE A 53 -1.25 4.17 -8.04
CA ILE A 53 -0.34 3.56 -7.07
C ILE A 53 -0.05 2.14 -7.57
N PRO A 54 1.15 1.84 -8.12
CA PRO A 54 1.47 0.52 -8.65
C PRO A 54 1.44 -0.58 -7.57
N ASP A 55 1.84 -0.26 -6.34
CA ASP A 55 1.82 -1.17 -5.19
C ASP A 55 0.40 -1.62 -4.81
N VAL A 56 -0.61 -0.80 -5.10
CA VAL A 56 -2.00 -1.08 -4.76
C VAL A 56 -2.86 -0.91 -6.02
N PRO A 57 -2.89 -1.92 -6.92
CA PRO A 57 -3.61 -1.83 -8.20
C PRO A 57 -5.13 -1.73 -8.02
N GLU A 58 -5.65 -2.01 -6.82
CA GLU A 58 -7.04 -1.82 -6.42
C GLU A 58 -7.42 -0.34 -6.36
N VAL A 59 -6.46 0.55 -6.09
CA VAL A 59 -6.65 2.00 -6.20
C VAL A 59 -6.77 2.35 -7.67
N LYS A 60 -8.00 2.72 -8.06
CA LYS A 60 -8.29 3.16 -9.44
C LYS A 60 -7.44 4.36 -9.81
N MET A 61 -7.18 4.52 -11.10
CA MET A 61 -6.54 5.72 -11.62
C MET A 61 -7.39 6.93 -11.26
N CYS A 62 -6.82 7.87 -10.51
CA CYS A 62 -7.48 9.12 -10.18
C CYS A 62 -7.04 10.20 -11.16
N GLU A 63 -7.93 11.16 -11.40
CA GLU A 63 -7.68 12.35 -12.19
C GLU A 63 -8.04 13.58 -11.36
N GLY A 64 -7.27 14.65 -11.50
CA GLY A 64 -7.47 15.89 -10.77
C GLY A 64 -7.12 17.10 -11.62
N ILE A 65 -7.85 18.19 -11.44
CA ILE A 65 -7.57 19.46 -12.14
C ILE A 65 -6.22 20.03 -11.65
N THR A 66 -5.91 19.83 -10.37
CA THR A 66 -4.63 20.19 -9.74
C THR A 66 -3.91 18.95 -9.22
N GLN A 67 -2.58 19.06 -9.07
CA GLN A 67 -1.77 17.98 -8.48
C GLN A 67 -2.25 17.64 -7.06
N GLN A 68 -2.60 18.65 -6.26
CA GLN A 68 -3.07 18.45 -4.90
C GLN A 68 -4.41 17.71 -4.85
N ALA A 69 -5.38 18.10 -5.69
CA ALA A 69 -6.68 17.43 -5.76
C ALA A 69 -6.53 15.96 -6.20
N LEU A 70 -5.59 15.68 -7.12
CA LEU A 70 -5.25 14.31 -7.50
C LEU A 70 -4.68 13.52 -6.30
N LEU A 71 -3.75 14.12 -5.56
CA LEU A 71 -3.09 13.44 -4.44
C LEU A 71 -4.05 13.17 -3.29
N GLU A 72 -4.94 14.12 -2.99
CA GLU A 72 -6.00 13.94 -2.01
C GLU A 72 -6.96 12.82 -2.44
N ALA A 73 -7.40 12.80 -3.70
CA ALA A 73 -8.25 11.74 -4.22
C ALA A 73 -7.57 10.34 -4.20
N LEU A 74 -6.27 10.28 -4.51
CA LEU A 74 -5.48 9.05 -4.42
C LEU A 74 -5.33 8.58 -2.97
N ALA A 75 -5.08 9.51 -2.06
CA ALA A 75 -4.91 9.26 -0.64
C ALA A 75 -6.20 8.75 0.01
N ASP A 76 -7.34 9.38 -0.30
CA ASP A 76 -8.66 8.93 0.15
C ASP A 76 -9.00 7.54 -0.41
N SER A 77 -8.73 7.32 -1.70
CA SER A 77 -8.98 6.03 -2.34
C SER A 77 -8.11 4.92 -1.74
N LEU A 78 -6.83 5.21 -1.49
CA LEU A 78 -5.91 4.29 -0.81
C LEU A 78 -6.43 3.96 0.59
N HIS A 79 -6.84 4.97 1.36
CA HIS A 79 -7.35 4.78 2.72
C HIS A 79 -8.54 3.81 2.76
N GLU A 80 -9.52 3.99 1.88
CA GLU A 80 -10.70 3.14 1.83
C GLU A 80 -10.38 1.70 1.41
N ILE A 81 -9.44 1.50 0.48
CA ILE A 81 -8.98 0.16 0.10
C ILE A 81 -8.27 -0.53 1.27
N LEU A 82 -7.35 0.16 1.95
CA LEU A 82 -6.64 -0.42 3.11
C LEU A 82 -7.59 -0.76 4.25
N LYS A 83 -8.58 0.09 4.50
CA LYS A 83 -9.64 -0.17 5.47
C LYS A 83 -10.49 -1.40 5.11
N ALA A 84 -10.86 -1.55 3.83
CA ALA A 84 -11.61 -2.71 3.37
C ALA A 84 -10.77 -4.00 3.49
N ARG A 85 -9.48 -3.93 3.16
CA ARG A 85 -8.54 -5.03 3.33
C ARG A 85 -8.41 -5.42 4.80
N SER A 86 -8.20 -4.46 5.70
CA SER A 86 -8.16 -4.70 7.15
C SER A 86 -9.41 -5.43 7.64
N ALA A 87 -10.61 -4.97 7.23
CA ALA A 87 -11.86 -5.60 7.63
C ALA A 87 -12.03 -7.03 7.06
N ALA A 88 -11.48 -7.30 5.88
CA ALA A 88 -11.46 -8.65 5.31
C ALA A 88 -10.52 -9.58 6.08
N TRP A 89 -9.36 -9.06 6.51
CA TRP A 89 -8.40 -9.79 7.35
C TRP A 89 -9.01 -10.14 8.71
N ASP A 90 -9.70 -9.20 9.37
CA ASP A 90 -10.39 -9.46 10.64
C ASP A 90 -11.40 -10.61 10.50
N LYS A 91 -12.22 -10.59 9.44
CA LYS A 91 -13.20 -11.66 9.17
C LYS A 91 -12.54 -13.00 8.91
N GLN A 92 -11.42 -13.01 8.19
CA GLN A 92 -10.69 -14.24 7.87
C GLN A 92 -10.09 -14.85 9.14
N ILE A 93 -9.49 -14.03 9.99
CA ILE A 93 -8.91 -14.47 11.27
C ILE A 93 -10.01 -15.07 12.16
N GLU A 94 -11.14 -14.38 12.33
CA GLU A 94 -12.28 -14.89 13.11
C GLU A 94 -12.82 -16.21 12.54
N ALA A 95 -12.89 -16.34 11.21
CA ALA A 95 -13.32 -17.57 10.56
C ALA A 95 -12.31 -18.71 10.80
N ASP A 96 -11.01 -18.44 10.74
CA ASP A 96 -9.95 -19.41 10.95
C ASP A 96 -9.86 -19.86 12.42
N ILE A 97 -10.09 -18.93 13.37
CA ILE A 97 -10.26 -19.24 14.80
C ILE A 97 -11.47 -20.16 14.97
N LYS A 98 -12.63 -19.81 14.41
CA LYS A 98 -13.85 -20.62 14.53
C LYS A 98 -13.71 -21.99 13.86
N ALA A 99 -12.94 -22.08 12.79
CA ALA A 99 -12.64 -23.33 12.11
C ALA A 99 -11.62 -24.20 12.87
N GLY A 100 -11.08 -23.73 14.00
CA GLY A 100 -10.06 -24.45 14.77
C GLY A 100 -8.75 -24.62 14.01
N LYS A 101 -8.47 -23.80 12.99
CA LYS A 101 -7.23 -23.91 12.21
C LYS A 101 -6.00 -23.63 13.06
N LEU A 102 -6.12 -22.76 14.07
CA LEU A 102 -5.04 -22.52 15.03
C LEU A 102 -4.81 -23.72 15.94
N ASP A 103 -5.87 -24.45 16.32
CA ASP A 103 -5.75 -25.69 17.07
C ASP A 103 -5.12 -26.80 16.23
N ALA A 104 -5.55 -26.94 14.97
CA ALA A 104 -4.96 -27.88 14.02
C ALA A 104 -3.47 -27.57 13.76
N LEU A 105 -3.13 -26.29 13.55
CA LEU A 105 -1.74 -25.85 13.37
C LEU A 105 -0.90 -26.14 14.61
N ARG A 106 -1.44 -25.94 15.81
CA ARG A 106 -0.77 -26.31 17.07
C ARG A 106 -0.50 -27.81 17.12
N ASP A 107 -1.49 -28.63 16.78
CA ASP A 107 -1.38 -30.07 16.85
C ASP A 107 -0.37 -30.60 15.81
N GLU A 108 -0.34 -30.03 14.60
CA GLU A 108 0.70 -30.30 13.58
C GLU A 108 2.11 -29.92 14.06
N ILE A 109 2.27 -28.75 14.68
CA ILE A 109 3.55 -28.32 15.25
C ILE A 109 3.99 -29.27 16.37
N LEU A 110 3.08 -29.71 17.23
CA LEU A 110 3.38 -30.67 18.29
C LEU A 110 3.82 -32.03 17.71
N GLU A 111 3.17 -32.51 16.66
CA GLU A 111 3.57 -33.73 15.95
C GLU A 111 4.96 -33.60 15.31
N ASP A 112 5.27 -32.45 14.71
CA ASP A 112 6.59 -32.19 14.11
C ASP A 112 7.71 -32.09 15.15
N ILE A 113 7.43 -31.49 16.31
CA ILE A 113 8.35 -31.48 17.46
C ILE A 113 8.57 -32.91 17.97
N GLN A 114 7.50 -33.69 18.16
CA GLN A 114 7.60 -35.08 18.64
C GLN A 114 8.33 -35.99 17.65
N ALA A 115 8.17 -35.74 16.34
CA ALA A 115 8.87 -36.45 15.29
C ALA A 115 10.33 -35.99 15.11
N GLY A 116 10.79 -35.00 15.88
CA GLY A 116 12.14 -34.42 15.78
C GLY A 116 12.41 -33.69 14.46
N ARG A 117 11.35 -33.34 13.72
CA ARG A 117 11.45 -32.62 12.42
C ARG A 117 11.67 -31.13 12.61
N LEU A 118 11.29 -30.57 13.75
CA LEU A 118 11.58 -29.19 14.12
C LEU A 118 12.98 -29.12 14.77
N THR A 119 14.02 -28.96 13.96
CA THR A 119 15.41 -29.03 14.44
C THR A 119 16.10 -27.68 14.69
N ASP A 120 15.47 -26.55 14.42
CA ASP A 120 16.00 -25.21 14.76
C ASP A 120 14.88 -24.16 14.63
N LEU A 121 14.81 -23.21 15.58
CA LEU A 121 13.85 -22.10 15.63
C LEU A 121 14.60 -20.78 15.82
#